data_AF-A0A5B8HZP9-F1
#
_entry.id   AF-A0A5B8HZP9-F1
#
_cell.length_a   1.000
_cell.length_b   1.000
_cell.length_c   1.000
_cell.angle_alpha   90.00
_cell.angle_beta   90.00
_cell.angle_gamma   90.00
#
_symmetry.space_group_name_H-M   'P 1'
#
loop_
_entity.id
_entity.type
_entity.pdbx_description
1 polymer ?
#
loop_
_entity_poly.entity_id
_entity_poly.type
_entity_poly.pdbx_seq_one_letter_code
_entity_poly.pdbx_strand_id
1 'polypeptide(L)'
;MPKSPKVFYSHSTLPCWTSRLRRISSSFNFSVFFLIFGFAGFLFGSFAFLRGFIYGPKCLAADPISISVAWERRSDTLSGLLDLNGGAGVGGVQRERHKVMGFVGVQTGFASVGRRRSLRKTWFPSDRQGLLRLEESTGLAFRFVIGKTKDQMKMAELKREVQEYDDFLLLDIEEEYSKLPYKTLAFFKSAYSLFDCDFYVKADDDIYLRPDRLSLLIAKERANSQTYLGCMKKGPVFTDPKLKWYEPLSFLLGSEYFLHAYGPIYALSAKVVASLVSLRNDSFRMFSNEDVTLGAWMLAMNVNHEDNRALCSPNCTPSSIAVWDIPRCSGLCNPEKKMLELHKKDICSAGPTSTSDSD
;
A
#
# COMPACT_ATOMS: atom_id res chain seq x y z
N MET A 1 21.80 -31.63 -30.66
CA MET A 1 20.57 -31.80 -31.46
C MET A 1 19.37 -31.43 -30.60
N PRO A 2 18.53 -30.47 -31.04
CA PRO A 2 17.55 -29.79 -30.21
C PRO A 2 16.13 -30.32 -30.42
N LYS A 3 15.22 -30.09 -29.46
CA LYS A 3 13.86 -29.56 -29.69
C LYS A 3 13.39 -28.80 -28.44
N SER A 4 13.54 -27.48 -28.46
CA SER A 4 12.81 -26.55 -27.58
C SER A 4 11.39 -26.29 -28.13
N PRO A 5 10.58 -25.38 -27.54
CA PRO A 5 9.21 -25.61 -27.11
C PRO A 5 8.19 -25.13 -28.16
N LYS A 6 6.89 -25.37 -27.94
CA LYS A 6 5.83 -24.72 -28.73
C LYS A 6 4.98 -23.80 -27.86
N VAL A 7 5.20 -22.51 -28.11
CA VAL A 7 4.33 -21.38 -27.83
C VAL A 7 3.41 -21.21 -29.04
N PHE A 8 2.14 -20.84 -28.83
CA PHE A 8 1.28 -20.33 -29.89
C PHE A 8 0.71 -18.97 -29.47
N TYR A 9 1.10 -17.94 -30.21
CA TYR A 9 0.43 -16.65 -30.30
C TYR A 9 -0.54 -16.68 -31.48
N SER A 10 -1.76 -16.18 -31.29
CA SER A 10 -2.64 -15.83 -32.40
C SER A 10 -2.45 -14.36 -32.75
N HIS A 11 -1.66 -14.09 -33.80
CA HIS A 11 -1.78 -12.85 -34.56
C HIS A 11 -2.33 -13.20 -35.95
N SER A 12 -3.51 -12.67 -36.27
CA SER A 12 -3.98 -12.57 -37.65
C SER A 12 -3.94 -11.10 -38.05
N THR A 13 -2.86 -10.75 -38.74
CA THR A 13 -2.75 -9.54 -39.57
C THR A 13 -3.51 -9.78 -40.88
N LEU A 14 -4.47 -8.91 -41.19
CA LEU A 14 -5.03 -8.77 -42.53
C LEU A 14 -4.09 -7.91 -43.40
N PRO A 15 -3.89 -8.23 -44.68
CA PRO A 15 -3.36 -7.28 -45.65
C PRO A 15 -4.48 -6.45 -46.31
N CYS A 16 -4.14 -5.21 -46.61
CA CYS A 16 -4.87 -4.25 -47.44
C CYS A 16 -4.50 -4.47 -48.93
N TRP A 17 -5.41 -4.22 -49.88
CA TRP A 17 -5.31 -3.26 -50.99
C TRP A 17 -6.36 -3.50 -52.11
N THR A 18 -7.04 -2.38 -52.40
CA THR A 18 -7.84 -1.88 -53.54
C THR A 18 -8.10 -2.68 -54.84
N SER A 19 -9.30 -2.50 -55.40
CA SER A 19 -9.51 -2.17 -56.84
C SER A 19 -10.86 -1.48 -57.10
N ARG A 20 -10.96 -0.68 -58.16
CA ARG A 20 -12.01 0.32 -58.46
C ARG A 20 -12.62 0.09 -59.87
N LEU A 21 -13.90 0.51 -60.04
CA LEU A 21 -14.66 0.81 -61.30
C LEU A 21 -15.25 -0.42 -62.05
N ARG A 22 -16.43 -0.41 -62.73
CA ARG A 22 -17.32 0.65 -63.29
C ARG A 22 -18.73 0.07 -63.66
N ARG A 23 -19.80 0.87 -63.44
CA ARG A 23 -21.05 1.14 -64.23
C ARG A 23 -21.52 0.09 -65.28
N ILE A 24 -22.77 -0.40 -65.33
CA ILE A 24 -23.95 0.21 -66.02
C ILE A 24 -25.26 -0.62 -65.77
N SER A 25 -26.35 0.12 -65.49
CA SER A 25 -27.77 0.00 -65.92
C SER A 25 -28.61 -1.30 -65.79
N SER A 26 -29.71 -1.10 -65.05
CA SER A 26 -31.11 -1.43 -65.38
C SER A 26 -31.49 -2.87 -65.75
N SER A 27 -32.10 -3.56 -64.78
CA SER A 27 -33.29 -4.37 -65.04
C SER A 27 -34.10 -4.52 -63.75
N PHE A 28 -35.41 -4.74 -63.87
CA PHE A 28 -36.40 -4.79 -62.79
C PHE A 28 -36.07 -5.79 -61.65
N ASN A 29 -35.12 -6.70 -61.87
CA ASN A 29 -34.57 -7.63 -60.85
C ASN A 29 -33.58 -6.97 -59.86
N PHE A 30 -33.15 -5.73 -60.11
CA PHE A 30 -32.23 -4.99 -59.25
C PHE A 30 -32.93 -4.51 -57.96
N SER A 31 -34.19 -4.06 -58.01
CA SER A 31 -34.90 -3.60 -56.80
C SER A 31 -35.17 -4.69 -55.78
N VAL A 32 -35.41 -5.94 -56.21
CA VAL A 32 -35.64 -7.08 -55.30
C VAL A 32 -34.31 -7.51 -54.65
N PHE A 33 -33.21 -7.47 -55.40
CA PHE A 33 -31.87 -7.80 -54.88
C PHE A 33 -31.40 -6.79 -53.83
N PHE A 34 -31.69 -5.49 -54.02
CA PHE A 34 -31.38 -4.45 -53.03
C PHE A 34 -32.29 -4.47 -51.80
N LEU A 35 -33.55 -4.91 -51.94
CA LEU A 35 -34.43 -5.14 -50.79
C LEU A 35 -33.95 -6.32 -49.94
N ILE A 36 -33.51 -7.41 -50.56
CA ILE A 36 -32.96 -8.58 -49.83
C ILE A 36 -31.62 -8.23 -49.16
N PHE A 37 -30.71 -7.54 -49.87
CA PHE A 37 -29.44 -7.09 -49.27
C PHE A 37 -29.65 -6.01 -48.19
N GLY A 38 -30.64 -5.12 -48.36
CA GLY A 38 -31.01 -4.13 -47.37
C GLY A 38 -31.60 -4.77 -46.11
N PHE A 39 -32.46 -5.78 -46.26
CA PHE A 39 -33.03 -6.52 -45.14
C PHE A 39 -31.99 -7.39 -44.44
N ALA A 40 -31.10 -8.05 -45.18
CA ALA A 40 -29.97 -8.79 -44.63
C ALA A 40 -28.98 -7.87 -43.89
N GLY A 41 -28.70 -6.68 -44.43
CA GLY A 41 -27.86 -5.67 -43.79
C GLY A 41 -28.50 -5.08 -42.53
N PHE A 42 -29.83 -4.89 -42.53
CA PHE A 42 -30.57 -4.44 -41.34
C PHE A 42 -30.63 -5.52 -40.26
N LEU A 43 -30.82 -6.80 -40.63
CA LEU A 43 -30.75 -7.94 -39.71
C LEU A 43 -29.33 -8.13 -39.14
N PHE A 44 -28.29 -7.96 -39.96
CA PHE A 44 -26.91 -8.04 -39.50
C PHE A 44 -26.53 -6.86 -38.59
N GLY A 45 -26.98 -5.64 -38.94
CA GLY A 45 -26.80 -4.44 -38.14
C GLY A 45 -27.53 -4.51 -36.80
N SER A 46 -28.78 -4.99 -36.79
CA SER A 46 -29.54 -5.21 -35.55
C SER A 46 -28.96 -6.36 -34.72
N PHE A 47 -28.48 -7.45 -35.33
CA PHE A 47 -27.76 -8.51 -34.62
C PHE A 47 -26.43 -8.01 -34.04
N ALA A 48 -25.70 -7.13 -34.73
CA ALA A 48 -24.48 -6.49 -34.20
C ALA A 48 -24.78 -5.51 -33.06
N PHE A 49 -25.87 -4.75 -33.15
CA PHE A 49 -26.35 -3.84 -32.08
C PHE A 49 -26.84 -4.62 -30.85
N LEU A 50 -27.57 -5.72 -31.06
CA LEU A 50 -28.01 -6.66 -30.02
C LEU A 50 -26.82 -7.41 -29.42
N ARG A 51 -25.79 -7.76 -30.21
CA ARG A 51 -24.55 -8.38 -29.71
C ARG A 51 -23.73 -7.40 -28.88
N GLY A 52 -23.77 -6.09 -29.17
CA GLY A 52 -23.20 -5.04 -28.31
C GLY A 52 -23.94 -4.84 -26.98
N PHE A 53 -25.22 -5.22 -26.90
CA PHE A 53 -26.03 -5.22 -25.67
C PHE A 53 -25.92 -6.53 -24.87
N ILE A 54 -25.75 -7.67 -25.55
CA ILE A 54 -25.66 -9.01 -24.92
C ILE A 54 -24.20 -9.36 -24.55
N TYR A 55 -23.25 -8.87 -25.33
CA TYR A 55 -21.81 -8.93 -25.06
C TYR A 55 -21.29 -7.50 -24.99
N GLY A 56 -21.58 -6.83 -23.88
CA GLY A 56 -20.86 -5.59 -23.54
C GLY A 56 -19.35 -5.83 -23.63
N PRO A 57 -18.53 -4.77 -23.85
CA PRO A 57 -17.09 -4.93 -23.74
C PRO A 57 -16.82 -5.60 -22.41
N LYS A 58 -16.19 -6.79 -22.44
CA LYS A 58 -15.60 -7.35 -21.23
C LYS A 58 -14.56 -6.32 -20.82
N CYS A 59 -14.92 -5.40 -19.94
CA CYS A 59 -13.95 -4.72 -19.12
C CYS A 59 -13.14 -5.87 -18.51
N LEU A 60 -11.89 -6.03 -18.94
CA LEU A 60 -10.93 -6.77 -18.16
C LEU A 60 -10.91 -6.03 -16.83
N ALA A 61 -11.68 -6.52 -15.84
CA ALA A 61 -11.74 -5.92 -14.53
C ALA A 61 -10.30 -5.96 -14.02
N ALA A 62 -9.68 -4.79 -13.92
CA ALA A 62 -8.31 -4.69 -13.43
C ALA A 62 -8.27 -5.31 -12.03
N ASP A 63 -7.23 -6.08 -11.73
CA ASP A 63 -7.13 -6.77 -10.45
C ASP A 63 -7.22 -5.76 -9.28
N PRO A 64 -7.97 -6.06 -8.21
CA PRO A 64 -8.14 -5.13 -7.10
C PRO A 64 -6.80 -4.82 -6.44
N ILE A 65 -6.56 -3.54 -6.17
CA ILE A 65 -5.38 -3.03 -5.46
C ILE A 65 -5.59 -3.18 -3.95
N SER A 66 -6.83 -3.08 -3.47
CA SER A 66 -7.18 -3.32 -2.07
C SER A 66 -7.11 -4.79 -1.70
N ILE A 67 -6.54 -5.06 -0.53
CA ILE A 67 -6.32 -6.42 -0.04
C ILE A 67 -6.94 -6.57 1.34
N SER A 68 -7.70 -7.64 1.55
CA SER A 68 -8.22 -8.02 2.86
C SER A 68 -7.49 -9.24 3.38
N VAL A 69 -7.00 -9.16 4.62
CA VAL A 69 -6.29 -10.26 5.27
C VAL A 69 -7.10 -10.74 6.47
N ALA A 70 -7.61 -11.96 6.38
CA ALA A 70 -8.20 -12.69 7.51
C ALA A 70 -7.13 -13.57 8.15
N TRP A 71 -6.96 -13.46 9.47
CA TRP A 71 -6.12 -14.38 10.22
C TRP A 71 -6.98 -15.57 10.67
N GLU A 72 -6.60 -16.78 10.28
CA GLU A 72 -7.26 -17.97 10.78
C GLU A 72 -7.02 -18.08 12.29
N ARG A 73 -8.09 -17.98 13.09
CA ARG A 73 -8.02 -18.27 14.52
C ARG A 73 -7.73 -19.76 14.65
N ARG A 74 -6.50 -20.13 15.03
CA ARG A 74 -6.20 -21.52 15.39
C ARG A 74 -7.19 -21.94 16.46
N SER A 75 -8.06 -22.88 16.11
CA SER A 75 -8.77 -23.70 17.09
C SER A 75 -7.72 -24.47 17.86
N ASP A 76 -7.79 -24.42 19.19
CA ASP A 76 -7.05 -25.30 20.09
C ASP A 76 -7.57 -26.73 19.92
N THR A 77 -7.20 -27.38 18.82
CA THR A 77 -7.29 -28.82 18.66
C THR A 77 -6.25 -29.28 17.64
N LEU A 78 -5.39 -30.20 18.11
CA LEU A 78 -4.38 -30.97 17.39
C LEU A 78 -2.96 -30.35 17.29
N SER A 79 -2.19 -30.65 18.34
CA SER A 79 -0.75 -30.91 18.24
C SER A 79 -0.46 -31.89 17.10
N GLY A 80 0.27 -31.45 16.07
CA GLY A 80 0.84 -32.33 15.06
C GLY A 80 1.11 -31.65 13.72
N LEU A 81 2.27 -31.00 13.58
CA LEU A 81 3.10 -30.95 12.37
C LEU A 81 4.26 -29.96 12.57
N LEU A 82 5.22 -30.38 13.38
CA LEU A 82 6.62 -30.07 13.13
C LEU A 82 7.19 -31.28 12.40
N ASP A 83 7.34 -31.19 11.09
CA ASP A 83 8.27 -32.06 10.36
C ASP A 83 9.14 -31.17 9.46
N LEU A 84 10.27 -30.77 10.03
CA LEU A 84 11.46 -30.38 9.28
C LEU A 84 12.29 -31.66 9.08
N ASN A 85 12.04 -32.39 8.00
CA ASN A 85 13.09 -33.18 7.37
C ASN A 85 12.75 -33.49 5.91
N GLY A 86 13.77 -33.44 5.06
CA GLY A 86 13.63 -33.42 3.60
C GLY A 86 13.02 -34.68 2.99
N GLY A 87 12.39 -34.49 1.83
CA GLY A 87 12.01 -35.56 0.91
C GLY A 87 10.58 -35.45 0.36
N ALA A 88 10.48 -35.07 -0.92
CA ALA A 88 9.40 -35.38 -1.86
C ALA A 88 7.96 -34.89 -1.55
N GLY A 89 7.63 -33.74 -2.14
CA GLY A 89 6.44 -33.60 -3.00
C GLY A 89 5.04 -33.67 -2.37
N VAL A 90 4.55 -32.54 -1.84
CA VAL A 90 3.13 -32.16 -1.95
C VAL A 90 3.08 -30.65 -2.22
N GLY A 91 2.59 -30.28 -3.39
CA GLY A 91 2.58 -28.91 -3.90
C GLY A 91 1.61 -28.00 -3.15
N GLY A 92 2.12 -27.30 -2.13
CA GLY A 92 1.57 -26.01 -1.74
C GLY A 92 2.03 -24.99 -2.76
N VAL A 93 1.09 -24.40 -3.53
CA VAL A 93 1.40 -23.26 -4.39
C VAL A 93 1.87 -22.12 -3.47
N GLN A 94 3.19 -21.94 -3.34
CA GLN A 94 3.73 -20.72 -2.78
C GLN A 94 3.26 -19.59 -3.71
N ARG A 95 2.28 -18.83 -3.25
CA ARG A 95 1.81 -17.66 -3.97
C ARG A 95 2.99 -16.69 -4.04
N GLU A 96 3.48 -16.43 -5.24
CA GLU A 96 4.62 -15.55 -5.46
C GLU A 96 4.27 -14.14 -4.91
N ARG A 97 5.09 -13.64 -3.99
CA ARG A 97 4.87 -12.33 -3.36
C ARG A 97 5.16 -11.22 -4.39
N HIS A 98 4.38 -10.14 -4.34
CA HIS A 98 4.55 -9.03 -5.28
C HIS A 98 5.86 -8.27 -4.98
N LYS A 99 6.76 -8.23 -5.95
CA LYS A 99 8.10 -7.65 -5.77
C LYS A 99 8.08 -6.13 -6.01
N VAL A 100 8.46 -5.37 -4.99
CA VAL A 100 8.62 -3.90 -5.03
C VAL A 100 9.79 -3.52 -4.11
N MET A 101 10.37 -2.32 -4.26
CA MET A 101 11.49 -1.90 -3.41
C MET A 101 11.06 -1.70 -1.95
N GLY A 102 9.86 -1.16 -1.73
CA GLY A 102 9.32 -0.98 -0.38
C GLY A 102 7.80 -0.97 -0.33
N PHE A 103 7.24 -1.27 0.84
CA PHE A 103 5.81 -1.17 1.10
C PHE A 103 5.53 -0.12 2.17
N VAL A 104 4.72 0.89 1.86
CA VAL A 104 4.32 1.96 2.78
C VAL A 104 2.88 1.73 3.25
N GLY A 105 2.74 1.35 4.52
CA GLY A 105 1.45 1.24 5.19
C GLY A 105 1.11 2.51 5.95
N VAL A 106 0.12 3.26 5.46
CA VAL A 106 -0.39 4.47 6.11
C VAL A 106 -1.46 4.09 7.14
N GLN A 107 -1.09 4.09 8.42
CA GLN A 107 -1.96 3.70 9.53
C GLN A 107 -3.07 4.75 9.71
N THR A 108 -4.31 4.31 9.57
CA THR A 108 -5.50 5.17 9.65
C THR A 108 -6.63 4.50 10.43
N GLY A 109 -7.63 5.26 10.85
CA GLY A 109 -8.79 4.74 11.59
C GLY A 109 -10.12 5.29 11.09
N PHE A 110 -11.21 4.84 11.71
CA PHE A 110 -12.56 5.28 11.34
C PHE A 110 -12.82 6.77 11.57
N ALA A 111 -12.11 7.40 12.51
CA ALA A 111 -12.21 8.85 12.76
C ALA A 111 -11.42 9.71 11.75
N SER A 112 -10.61 9.08 10.88
CA SER A 112 -9.64 9.78 10.02
C SER A 112 -10.09 9.96 8.57
N VAL A 113 -11.40 9.89 8.27
CA VAL A 113 -11.92 10.04 6.90
C VAL A 113 -11.46 11.36 6.27
N GLY A 114 -11.49 12.46 7.02
CA GLY A 114 -11.02 13.76 6.54
C GLY A 114 -9.51 13.79 6.25
N ARG A 115 -8.70 13.11 7.08
CA ARG A 115 -7.25 12.97 6.85
C ARG A 115 -6.96 12.18 5.58
N ARG A 116 -7.61 11.04 5.37
CA ARG A 116 -7.50 10.26 4.12
C ARG A 116 -7.87 11.08 2.90
N ARG A 117 -8.94 11.89 2.99
CA ARG A 117 -9.32 12.82 1.92
C ARG A 117 -8.22 13.86 1.64
N SER A 118 -7.58 14.41 2.66
CA SER A 118 -6.48 15.36 2.48
C SER A 118 -5.21 14.71 1.90
N LEU A 119 -4.89 13.49 2.33
CA LEU A 119 -3.81 12.68 1.73
C LEU A 119 -4.06 12.43 0.24
N ARG A 120 -5.30 12.06 -0.10
CA ARG A 120 -5.81 11.89 -1.47
C ARG A 120 -5.70 13.09 -2.38
N LYS A 121 -5.80 14.29 -1.80
CA LYS A 121 -5.64 15.56 -2.50
C LYS A 121 -4.19 16.04 -2.55
N THR A 122 -3.24 15.27 -2.01
CA THR A 122 -1.84 15.67 -1.88
C THR A 122 -0.90 14.57 -2.35
N TRP A 123 -0.19 13.89 -1.44
CA TRP A 123 0.92 12.99 -1.78
C TRP A 123 0.52 11.52 -2.00
N PHE A 124 -0.72 11.14 -1.71
CA PHE A 124 -1.23 9.78 -1.92
C PHE A 124 -2.42 9.83 -2.89
N PRO A 125 -2.23 9.76 -4.22
CA PRO A 125 -3.29 9.99 -5.21
C PRO A 125 -4.56 9.17 -5.00
N SER A 126 -5.73 9.79 -5.20
CA SER A 126 -7.03 9.12 -5.08
C SER A 126 -7.40 8.21 -6.25
N ASP A 127 -6.92 8.51 -7.45
CA ASP A 127 -7.28 7.73 -8.63
C ASP A 127 -6.28 6.60 -8.86
N ARG A 128 -6.79 5.47 -9.33
CA ARG A 128 -6.00 4.27 -9.59
C ARG A 128 -4.77 4.53 -10.46
N GLN A 129 -4.91 5.33 -11.52
CA GLN A 129 -3.78 5.62 -12.41
C GLN A 129 -2.73 6.49 -11.72
N GLY A 130 -3.16 7.47 -10.92
CA GLY A 130 -2.29 8.30 -10.09
C GLY A 130 -1.51 7.46 -9.08
N LEU A 131 -2.18 6.53 -8.41
CA LEU A 131 -1.52 5.60 -7.48
C LEU A 131 -0.49 4.73 -8.21
N LEU A 132 -0.85 4.09 -9.33
CA LEU A 132 0.08 3.27 -10.10
C LEU A 132 1.30 4.08 -10.59
N ARG A 133 1.11 5.32 -11.07
CA ARG A 133 2.23 6.20 -11.44
C ARG A 133 3.14 6.52 -10.25
N LEU A 134 2.56 6.76 -9.07
CA LEU A 134 3.34 6.97 -7.85
C LEU A 134 4.16 5.72 -7.52
N GLU A 135 3.54 4.54 -7.56
CA GLU A 135 4.20 3.27 -7.25
C GLU A 135 5.32 2.93 -8.24
N GLU A 136 5.06 3.10 -9.54
CA GLU A 136 6.04 2.89 -10.61
C GLU A 136 7.23 3.86 -10.51
N SER A 137 6.97 5.16 -10.27
CA SER A 137 8.03 6.18 -10.22
C SER A 137 8.89 6.11 -8.96
N THR A 138 8.36 5.60 -7.85
CA THR A 138 9.07 5.49 -6.58
C THR A 138 9.61 4.10 -6.30
N GLY A 139 9.08 3.07 -6.96
CA GLY A 139 9.31 1.67 -6.62
C GLY A 139 8.65 1.24 -5.30
N LEU A 140 7.79 2.07 -4.73
CA LEU A 140 7.14 1.84 -3.43
C LEU A 140 5.65 1.55 -3.61
N ALA A 141 5.12 0.51 -2.98
CA ALA A 141 3.67 0.29 -2.90
C ALA A 141 3.05 1.08 -1.73
N PHE A 142 1.84 1.63 -1.89
CA PHE A 142 1.17 2.44 -0.86
C PHE A 142 -0.23 1.93 -0.54
N ARG A 143 -0.55 1.66 0.73
CA ARG A 143 -1.91 1.31 1.15
C ARG A 143 -2.30 2.02 2.43
N PHE A 144 -3.57 2.41 2.53
CA PHE A 144 -4.20 2.74 3.81
C PHE A 144 -4.40 1.48 4.64
N VAL A 145 -3.85 1.45 5.85
CA VAL A 145 -3.93 0.29 6.75
C VAL A 145 -4.97 0.56 7.83
N ILE A 146 -6.04 -0.23 7.80
CA ILE A 146 -7.16 -0.09 8.73
C ILE A 146 -7.66 -1.47 9.17
N GLY A 147 -8.02 -1.57 10.45
CA GLY A 147 -8.70 -2.72 11.02
C GLY A 147 -10.21 -2.72 10.75
N LYS A 148 -10.94 -3.46 11.57
CA LYS A 148 -12.40 -3.57 11.57
C LYS A 148 -13.01 -2.94 12.82
N THR A 149 -14.31 -2.69 12.79
CA THR A 149 -15.11 -2.31 13.95
C THR A 149 -16.39 -3.14 13.99
N LYS A 150 -17.00 -3.25 15.19
CA LYS A 150 -18.32 -3.87 15.38
C LYS A 150 -19.46 -2.98 14.89
N ASP A 151 -19.19 -1.68 14.72
CA ASP A 151 -20.15 -0.71 14.21
C ASP A 151 -20.43 -0.95 12.71
N GLN A 152 -21.61 -1.48 12.42
CA GLN A 152 -22.01 -1.86 11.06
C GLN A 152 -22.11 -0.65 10.12
N MET A 153 -22.48 0.53 10.63
CA MET A 153 -22.57 1.75 9.81
C MET A 153 -21.17 2.18 9.35
N LYS A 154 -20.21 2.23 10.29
CA LYS A 154 -18.81 2.54 9.96
C LYS A 154 -18.19 1.52 9.01
N MET A 155 -18.51 0.23 9.16
CA MET A 155 -18.05 -0.80 8.22
C MET A 155 -18.68 -0.65 6.83
N ALA A 156 -19.96 -0.24 6.74
CA ALA A 156 -20.61 0.02 5.46
C ALA A 156 -20.03 1.25 4.75
N GLU A 157 -19.74 2.32 5.49
CA GLU A 157 -19.04 3.50 4.98
C GLU A 157 -17.63 3.16 4.46
N LEU A 158 -16.85 2.39 5.24
CA LEU A 158 -15.54 1.91 4.81
C LEU A 158 -15.64 1.06 3.53
N LYS A 159 -16.62 0.16 3.44
CA LYS A 159 -16.83 -0.66 2.24
C LYS A 159 -17.11 0.18 1.00
N ARG A 160 -17.87 1.27 1.14
CA ARG A 160 -18.10 2.23 0.03
C ARG A 160 -16.81 2.94 -0.36
N GLU A 161 -16.01 3.36 0.62
CA GLU A 161 -14.72 4.02 0.37
C GLU A 161 -13.73 3.08 -0.34
N VAL A 162 -13.65 1.82 0.08
CA VAL A 162 -12.82 0.79 -0.58
C VAL A 162 -13.27 0.58 -2.02
N GLN A 163 -14.59 0.54 -2.28
CA GLN A 163 -15.11 0.40 -3.64
C GLN A 163 -14.81 1.63 -4.52
N GLU A 164 -14.74 2.82 -3.92
CA GLU A 164 -14.48 4.08 -4.63
C GLU A 164 -13.01 4.26 -4.98
N TYR A 165 -12.09 3.97 -4.05
CA TYR A 165 -10.67 4.32 -4.19
C TYR A 165 -9.74 3.11 -4.41
N ASP A 166 -10.13 1.91 -4.00
CA ASP A 166 -9.35 0.68 -4.14
C ASP A 166 -7.92 0.76 -3.58
N ASP A 167 -7.66 1.50 -2.50
CA ASP A 167 -6.32 1.82 -1.97
C ASP A 167 -6.02 1.29 -0.54
N PHE A 168 -6.71 0.24 -0.08
CA PHE A 168 -6.65 -0.24 1.31
C PHE A 168 -5.95 -1.59 1.52
N LEU A 169 -5.29 -1.73 2.68
CA LEU A 169 -4.96 -3.01 3.31
C LEU A 169 -5.86 -3.16 4.56
N LEU A 170 -6.85 -4.04 4.45
CA LEU A 170 -7.82 -4.32 5.50
C LEU A 170 -7.30 -5.44 6.40
N LEU A 171 -7.15 -5.16 7.70
CA LEU A 171 -6.67 -6.11 8.69
C LEU A 171 -7.82 -6.67 9.53
N ASP A 172 -7.77 -7.96 9.85
CA ASP A 172 -8.72 -8.60 10.76
C ASP A 172 -8.42 -8.32 12.25
N ILE A 173 -8.29 -7.04 12.61
CA ILE A 173 -8.05 -6.57 13.98
C ILE A 173 -9.03 -5.47 14.36
N GLU A 174 -9.55 -5.47 15.59
CA GLU A 174 -10.45 -4.42 16.06
C GLU A 174 -9.70 -3.09 16.24
N GLU A 175 -10.20 -2.02 15.62
CA GLU A 175 -9.65 -0.68 15.74
C GLU A 175 -9.85 -0.11 17.14
N GLU A 176 -8.73 0.13 17.83
CA GLU A 176 -8.69 0.77 19.14
C GLU A 176 -7.29 1.36 19.35
N TYR A 177 -7.19 2.53 19.99
CA TYR A 177 -5.89 3.16 20.25
C TYR A 177 -4.97 2.27 21.11
N SER A 178 -5.53 1.58 22.11
CA SER A 178 -4.81 0.63 22.96
C SER A 178 -4.27 -0.58 22.20
N LYS A 179 -4.80 -0.87 20.99
CA LYS A 179 -4.43 -2.00 20.14
C LYS A 179 -3.44 -1.64 19.03
N LEU A 180 -2.94 -0.40 18.99
CA LEU A 180 -1.97 0.05 17.98
C LEU A 180 -0.74 -0.87 17.86
N PRO A 181 -0.08 -1.35 18.94
CA PRO A 181 1.04 -2.29 18.82
C PRO A 181 0.67 -3.57 18.06
N TYR A 182 -0.51 -4.11 18.33
CA TYR A 182 -1.02 -5.31 17.66
C TYR A 182 -1.38 -5.04 16.20
N LYS A 183 -1.96 -3.88 15.90
CA LYS A 183 -2.27 -3.45 14.53
C LYS A 183 -0.99 -3.32 13.71
N THR A 184 0.05 -2.72 14.27
CA THR A 184 1.36 -2.59 13.62
C THR A 184 2.01 -3.95 13.37
N LEU A 185 1.96 -4.88 14.34
CA LEU A 185 2.45 -6.24 14.10
C LEU A 185 1.65 -6.94 13.00
N ALA A 186 0.31 -6.84 13.02
CA ALA A 186 -0.55 -7.41 11.99
C ALA A 186 -0.26 -6.80 10.62
N PHE A 187 -0.01 -5.50 10.55
CA PHE A 187 0.44 -4.80 9.35
C PHE A 187 1.74 -5.41 8.80
N PHE A 188 2.80 -5.51 9.59
CA PHE A 188 4.07 -6.06 9.13
C PHE A 188 3.93 -7.53 8.69
N LYS A 189 3.15 -8.34 9.42
CA LYS A 189 2.89 -9.73 9.03
C LYS A 189 2.14 -9.84 7.71
N SER A 190 1.10 -9.03 7.52
CA SER A 190 0.32 -8.97 6.27
C SER A 190 1.15 -8.45 5.11
N ALA A 191 1.89 -7.36 5.30
CA ALA A 191 2.70 -6.79 4.24
C ALA A 191 3.81 -7.77 3.80
N TYR A 192 4.45 -8.46 4.74
CA TYR A 192 5.47 -9.46 4.44
C TYR A 192 4.92 -10.69 3.69
N SER A 193 3.69 -11.11 3.96
CA SER A 193 3.08 -12.25 3.26
C SER A 193 2.61 -11.90 1.84
N LEU A 194 2.36 -10.62 1.56
CA LEU A 194 1.85 -10.13 0.29
C LEU A 194 2.94 -9.59 -0.64
N PHE A 195 3.94 -8.92 -0.09
CA PHE A 195 4.97 -8.19 -0.83
C PHE A 195 6.37 -8.68 -0.47
N ASP A 196 7.23 -8.79 -1.48
CA ASP A 196 8.66 -9.00 -1.32
C ASP A 196 9.37 -7.65 -1.48
N CYS A 197 9.83 -7.09 -0.37
CA CYS A 197 10.38 -5.74 -0.27
C CYS A 197 11.73 -5.71 0.43
N ASP A 198 12.56 -4.71 0.13
CA ASP A 198 13.77 -4.42 0.91
C ASP A 198 13.41 -3.79 2.27
N PHE A 199 12.38 -2.93 2.28
CA PHE A 199 11.88 -2.27 3.48
C PHE A 199 10.35 -2.24 3.55
N TYR A 200 9.83 -2.36 4.76
CA TYR A 200 8.42 -2.14 5.10
C TYR A 200 8.33 -0.89 5.98
N VAL A 201 7.55 0.09 5.55
CA VAL A 201 7.44 1.41 6.16
C VAL A 201 6.08 1.56 6.81
N LYS A 202 6.08 1.93 8.09
CA LYS A 202 4.89 2.41 8.79
C LYS A 202 4.89 3.93 8.73
N ALA A 203 3.76 4.52 8.34
CA ALA A 203 3.54 5.97 8.38
C ALA A 203 2.18 6.27 9.02
N ASP A 204 2.04 7.37 9.76
CA ASP A 204 0.74 7.84 10.25
C ASP A 204 0.00 8.67 9.20
N ASP A 205 -1.34 8.72 9.32
CA ASP A 205 -2.19 9.50 8.43
C ASP A 205 -2.21 11.01 8.71
N ASP A 206 -1.38 11.50 9.64
CA ASP A 206 -1.25 12.91 9.99
C ASP A 206 0.15 13.48 9.76
N ILE A 207 0.92 12.92 8.82
CA ILE A 207 2.18 13.50 8.33
C ILE A 207 2.08 13.96 6.88
N TYR A 208 2.96 14.87 6.48
CA TYR A 208 3.21 15.15 5.07
C TYR A 208 4.45 14.39 4.61
N LEU A 209 4.26 13.39 3.74
CA LEU A 209 5.34 12.55 3.21
C LEU A 209 5.76 13.04 1.82
N ARG A 210 7.05 12.93 1.51
CA ARG A 210 7.63 13.14 0.17
C ARG A 210 8.10 11.79 -0.38
N PRO A 211 7.25 11.06 -1.13
CA PRO A 211 7.55 9.70 -1.60
C PRO A 211 8.83 9.59 -2.42
N ASP A 212 9.14 10.59 -3.23
CA ASP A 212 10.37 10.70 -4.03
C ASP A 212 11.64 10.74 -3.16
N ARG A 213 11.57 11.34 -1.97
CA ARG A 213 12.71 11.40 -1.05
C ARG A 213 12.79 10.14 -0.19
N LEU A 214 11.65 9.55 0.14
CA LEU A 214 11.59 8.27 0.83
C LEU A 214 12.19 7.15 -0.05
N SER A 215 11.88 7.12 -1.35
CA SER A 215 12.42 6.11 -2.27
C SER A 215 13.94 6.15 -2.33
N LEU A 216 14.54 7.34 -2.42
CA LEU A 216 16.00 7.52 -2.40
C LEU A 216 16.63 7.04 -1.07
N LEU A 217 15.98 7.30 0.06
CA LEU A 217 16.46 6.81 1.35
C LEU A 217 16.39 5.29 1.46
N ILE A 218 15.35 4.67 0.90
CA ILE A 218 15.21 3.21 0.90
C ILE A 218 16.25 2.57 -0.01
N ALA A 219 16.45 3.11 -1.23
CA ALA A 219 17.42 2.62 -2.21
C ALA A 219 18.90 2.74 -1.77
N LYS A 220 19.19 3.55 -0.75
CA LYS A 220 20.54 3.72 -0.19
C LYS A 220 21.13 2.37 0.25
N GLU A 221 22.32 2.07 -0.25
CA GLU A 221 23.10 0.90 0.18
C GLU A 221 23.47 1.00 1.67
N ARG A 222 23.40 -0.15 2.36
CA ARG A 222 23.67 -0.26 3.79
C ARG A 222 24.57 -1.46 4.05
N ALA A 223 25.58 -1.26 4.89
CA ALA A 223 26.43 -2.35 5.36
C ALA A 223 25.64 -3.37 6.22
N ASN A 224 24.66 -2.90 7.00
CA ASN A 224 23.86 -3.77 7.86
C ASN A 224 22.51 -4.13 7.21
N SER A 225 22.31 -5.42 6.96
CA SER A 225 21.08 -5.95 6.38
C SER A 225 19.87 -6.00 7.34
N GLN A 226 20.09 -5.82 8.65
CA GLN A 226 19.05 -5.68 9.67
C GLN A 226 19.01 -4.24 10.16
N THR A 227 18.23 -3.41 9.48
CA THR A 227 18.14 -1.97 9.76
C THR A 227 16.74 -1.60 10.24
N TYR A 228 16.70 -0.82 11.33
CA TYR A 228 15.57 -0.04 11.82
C TYR A 228 15.87 1.44 11.57
N LEU A 229 15.13 2.02 10.63
CA LEU A 229 15.33 3.38 10.15
C LEU A 229 14.21 4.28 10.69
N GLY A 230 14.58 5.45 11.22
CA GLY A 230 13.62 6.42 11.72
C GLY A 230 14.29 7.67 12.23
N CYS A 231 13.50 8.64 12.70
CA CYS A 231 14.04 9.72 13.51
C CYS A 231 14.14 9.24 14.95
N MET A 232 15.35 8.97 15.43
CA MET A 232 15.60 8.32 16.71
C MET A 232 15.49 9.30 17.87
N LYS A 233 14.91 8.85 18.98
CA LYS A 233 14.68 9.63 20.19
C LYS A 233 14.93 8.82 21.45
N LYS A 234 15.14 9.56 22.54
CA LYS A 234 14.91 9.11 23.92
C LYS A 234 13.89 10.04 24.56
N GLY A 235 13.29 9.61 25.64
CA GLY A 235 12.33 10.42 26.38
C GLY A 235 11.88 9.74 27.67
N PRO A 236 11.19 10.47 28.55
CA PRO A 236 10.79 9.97 29.86
C PRO A 236 9.74 8.86 29.70
N VAL A 237 9.78 7.88 30.62
CA VAL A 237 8.70 6.93 30.81
C VAL A 237 7.55 7.64 31.53
N PHE A 238 6.37 7.63 30.94
CA PHE A 238 5.21 8.29 31.53
C PHE A 238 4.55 7.39 32.58
N THR A 239 4.73 7.75 33.85
CA THR A 239 4.25 6.96 35.00
C THR A 239 2.94 7.47 35.61
N ASP A 240 2.46 8.65 35.20
CA ASP A 240 1.18 9.20 35.67
C ASP A 240 0.01 8.66 34.82
N PRO A 241 -0.97 7.92 35.40
CA PRO A 241 -2.14 7.41 34.70
C PRO A 241 -3.02 8.46 34.00
N LYS A 242 -2.86 9.74 34.33
CA LYS A 242 -3.59 10.85 33.69
C LYS A 242 -2.99 11.28 32.36
N LEU A 243 -1.76 10.87 32.05
CA LEU A 243 -1.08 11.22 30.82
C LEU A 243 -1.50 10.29 29.67
N LYS A 244 -1.67 10.86 28.48
CA LYS A 244 -2.07 10.13 27.25
C LYS A 244 -1.22 8.90 26.97
N TRP A 245 0.08 8.97 27.29
CA TRP A 245 1.07 7.94 26.99
C TRP A 245 1.52 7.15 28.22
N TYR A 246 0.71 7.15 29.27
CA TYR A 246 0.95 6.36 30.48
C TYR A 246 1.33 4.92 30.16
N GLU A 247 2.41 4.45 30.78
CA GLU A 247 2.88 3.08 30.70
C GLU A 247 2.60 2.33 32.01
N PRO A 248 1.57 1.46 32.06
CA PRO A 248 1.21 0.71 33.26
C PRO A 248 2.30 -0.26 33.71
N LEU A 249 3.17 -0.71 32.80
CA LEU A 249 4.31 -1.56 33.10
C LEU A 249 5.61 -0.77 33.30
N SER A 250 5.51 0.52 33.63
CA SER A 250 6.66 1.41 33.80
C SER A 250 7.64 0.94 34.87
N PHE A 251 7.21 0.14 35.85
CA PHE A 251 8.09 -0.48 36.84
C PHE A 251 9.11 -1.47 36.26
N LEU A 252 8.91 -1.94 35.03
CA LEU A 252 9.87 -2.78 34.29
C LEU A 252 10.92 -1.93 33.54
N LEU A 253 10.75 -0.61 33.53
CA LEU A 253 11.56 0.34 32.75
C LEU A 253 12.33 1.28 33.68
N GLY A 254 13.34 1.94 33.13
CA GLY A 254 14.01 3.06 33.79
C GLY A 254 13.17 4.34 33.74
N SER A 255 13.76 5.46 34.17
CA SER A 255 13.13 6.78 34.05
C SER A 255 12.98 7.26 32.60
N GLU A 256 13.77 6.70 31.67
CA GLU A 256 13.75 6.99 30.25
C GLU A 256 13.59 5.72 29.42
N TYR A 257 12.90 5.83 28.28
CA TYR A 257 12.86 4.77 27.27
C TYR A 257 14.22 4.61 26.59
N PHE A 258 14.50 3.40 26.09
CA PHE A 258 15.63 3.12 25.19
C PHE A 258 15.53 3.95 23.90
N LEU A 259 16.63 4.02 23.14
CA LEU A 259 16.64 4.71 21.86
C LEU A 259 15.68 4.00 20.88
N HIS A 260 14.71 4.73 20.34
CA HIS A 260 13.73 4.20 19.37
C HIS A 260 13.28 5.29 18.39
N ALA A 261 12.67 4.93 17.27
CA ALA A 261 12.15 5.93 16.33
C ALA A 261 10.87 6.58 16.87
N TYR A 262 10.62 7.83 16.48
CA TYR A 262 9.30 8.43 16.65
C TYR A 262 8.22 7.63 15.89
N GLY A 263 7.05 7.47 16.50
CA GLY A 263 5.91 6.78 15.91
C GLY A 263 5.45 7.24 14.52
N PRO A 264 5.44 8.54 14.15
CA PRO A 264 4.81 8.98 12.90
C PRO A 264 5.37 8.36 11.61
N ILE A 265 6.66 8.00 11.59
CA ILE A 265 7.22 7.23 10.47
C ILE A 265 8.49 6.49 10.88
N TYR A 266 8.58 5.22 10.46
CA TYR A 266 9.80 4.43 10.52
C TYR A 266 9.75 3.26 9.51
N ALA A 267 10.91 2.69 9.20
CA ALA A 267 11.03 1.58 8.26
C ALA A 267 11.85 0.42 8.86
N LEU A 268 11.39 -0.79 8.59
CA LEU A 268 12.06 -2.04 8.98
C LEU A 268 12.52 -2.77 7.73
N SER A 269 13.80 -3.16 7.70
CA SER A 269 14.33 -4.00 6.62
C SER A 269 13.62 -5.36 6.55
N ALA A 270 13.63 -5.98 5.37
CA ALA A 270 13.02 -7.28 5.11
C ALA A 270 13.41 -8.35 6.14
N LYS A 271 14.69 -8.42 6.50
CA LYS A 271 15.20 -9.39 7.48
C LYS A 271 14.62 -9.17 8.87
N VAL A 272 14.46 -7.92 9.29
CA VAL A 272 13.85 -7.58 10.58
C VAL A 272 12.38 -7.99 10.60
N VAL A 273 11.64 -7.67 9.53
CA VAL A 273 10.23 -8.07 9.42
C VAL A 273 10.07 -9.59 9.35
N ALA A 274 10.95 -10.29 8.64
CA ALA A 274 10.98 -11.75 8.63
C ALA A 274 11.14 -12.32 10.05
N SER A 275 12.05 -11.76 10.86
CA SER A 275 12.18 -12.13 12.27
C SER A 275 10.90 -11.89 13.06
N LEU A 276 10.25 -10.72 12.89
CA LEU A 276 8.97 -10.40 13.55
C LEU A 276 7.84 -11.38 13.16
N VAL A 277 7.78 -11.79 11.90
CA VAL A 277 6.81 -12.76 11.39
C VAL A 277 7.02 -14.13 12.04
N SER A 278 8.27 -14.54 12.21
CA SER A 278 8.64 -15.82 12.83
C SER A 278 8.49 -15.84 14.35
N LEU A 279 8.25 -14.71 15.01
CA LEU A 279 8.03 -14.68 16.46
C LEU A 279 6.76 -15.46 16.82
N ARG A 280 6.89 -16.37 17.80
CA ARG A 280 5.73 -16.98 18.43
C ARG A 280 4.96 -15.90 19.18
N ASN A 281 3.64 -16.02 19.20
CA ASN A 281 2.78 -15.16 20.01
C ASN A 281 3.31 -15.11 21.46
N ASP A 282 3.25 -13.93 22.07
CA ASP A 282 3.67 -13.66 23.44
C ASP A 282 5.16 -13.87 23.75
N SER A 283 6.01 -14.10 22.73
CA SER A 283 7.47 -14.18 22.95
C SER A 283 8.06 -12.84 23.37
N PHE A 284 7.53 -11.73 22.83
CA PHE A 284 7.97 -10.37 23.13
C PHE A 284 6.87 -9.59 23.84
N ARG A 285 7.30 -8.69 24.73
CA ARG A 285 6.44 -7.82 25.53
C ARG A 285 5.81 -6.74 24.65
N MET A 286 4.50 -6.55 24.79
CA MET A 286 3.81 -5.37 24.27
C MET A 286 3.80 -4.27 25.34
N PHE A 287 4.05 -3.03 24.93
CA PHE A 287 3.91 -1.83 25.75
C PHE A 287 2.67 -1.05 25.32
N SER A 288 2.22 -0.07 26.10
CA SER A 288 1.04 0.74 25.75
C SER A 288 1.26 1.60 24.51
N ASN A 289 2.51 2.04 24.29
CA ASN A 289 2.89 2.83 23.13
C ASN A 289 3.47 1.92 22.03
N GLU A 290 2.99 2.11 20.80
CA GLU A 290 3.39 1.30 19.64
C GLU A 290 4.86 1.50 19.26
N ASP A 291 5.34 2.74 19.25
CA ASP A 291 6.72 3.08 18.88
C ASP A 291 7.72 2.56 19.92
N VAL A 292 7.36 2.65 21.20
CA VAL A 292 8.10 2.03 22.31
C VAL A 292 8.13 0.50 22.14
N THR A 293 6.99 -0.12 21.83
CA THR A 293 6.94 -1.58 21.61
C THR A 293 7.92 -2.03 20.53
N LEU A 294 7.89 -1.36 19.37
CA LEU A 294 8.79 -1.70 18.28
C LEU A 294 10.25 -1.46 18.66
N GLY A 295 10.57 -0.32 19.29
CA GLY A 295 11.94 -0.05 19.74
C GLY A 295 12.49 -1.08 20.71
N ALA A 296 11.67 -1.58 21.65
CA ALA A 296 12.09 -2.62 22.58
C ALA A 296 12.50 -3.90 21.85
N TRP A 297 11.75 -4.27 20.81
CA TRP A 297 12.00 -5.46 20.02
C TRP A 297 13.23 -5.29 19.13
N MET A 298 13.43 -4.10 18.57
CA MET A 298 14.64 -3.80 17.79
C MET A 298 15.90 -3.91 18.65
N LEU A 299 15.82 -3.44 19.89
CA LEU A 299 16.88 -3.64 20.88
C LEU A 299 17.11 -5.12 21.18
N ALA A 300 16.05 -5.87 21.47
CA ALA A 300 16.13 -7.30 21.80
C ALA A 300 16.67 -8.18 20.66
N MET A 301 16.37 -7.81 19.40
CA MET A 301 16.81 -8.54 18.21
C MET A 301 18.16 -8.07 17.65
N ASN A 302 18.88 -7.20 18.38
CA ASN A 302 20.18 -6.65 17.97
C ASN A 302 20.14 -5.98 16.58
N VAL A 303 19.09 -5.18 16.33
CA VAL A 303 18.88 -4.49 15.05
C VAL A 303 19.65 -3.16 15.02
N ASN A 304 20.26 -2.84 13.89
CA ASN A 304 20.96 -1.57 13.71
C ASN A 304 19.98 -0.40 13.62
N HIS A 305 20.17 0.60 14.49
CA HIS A 305 19.37 1.83 14.50
C HIS A 305 20.01 2.88 13.59
N GLU A 306 19.33 3.27 12.52
CA GLU A 306 19.74 4.37 11.65
C GLU A 306 18.90 5.62 11.97
N ASP A 307 19.53 6.63 12.58
CA ASP A 307 18.90 7.92 12.84
C ASP A 307 18.91 8.80 11.59
N ASN A 308 17.73 9.20 11.13
CA ASN A 308 17.57 10.11 10.01
C ASN A 308 16.55 11.22 10.35
N ARG A 309 17.08 12.43 10.58
CA ARG A 309 16.29 13.61 10.95
C ARG A 309 15.41 14.16 9.83
N ALA A 310 15.64 13.76 8.58
CA ALA A 310 14.74 14.09 7.48
C ALA A 310 13.35 13.47 7.64
N LEU A 311 13.21 12.43 8.46
CA LEU A 311 11.92 11.78 8.79
C LEU A 311 11.12 12.52 9.88
N CYS A 312 11.66 13.58 10.47
CA CYS A 312 11.02 14.37 11.54
C CYS A 312 11.23 15.87 11.38
N SER A 313 11.13 16.36 10.14
CA SER A 313 11.35 17.77 9.86
C SER A 313 10.12 18.60 10.26
N PRO A 314 10.27 19.74 10.98
CA PRO A 314 9.13 20.60 11.31
C PRO A 314 8.64 21.41 10.10
N ASN A 315 9.47 21.56 9.07
CA ASN A 315 9.17 22.27 7.84
C ASN A 315 9.73 21.50 6.64
N CYS A 316 9.18 21.74 5.46
CA CYS A 316 9.79 21.25 4.22
C CYS A 316 11.14 21.93 3.99
N THR A 317 12.14 21.12 3.72
CA THR A 317 13.48 21.52 3.29
C THR A 317 13.83 20.72 2.03
N PRO A 318 14.91 21.06 1.30
CA PRO A 318 15.30 20.27 0.13
C PRO A 318 15.47 18.77 0.45
N SER A 319 15.93 18.44 1.66
CA SER A 319 16.20 17.08 2.13
C SER A 319 15.09 16.45 2.99
N SER A 320 14.08 17.20 3.46
CA SER A 320 13.03 16.65 4.32
C SER A 320 12.28 15.52 3.61
N ILE A 321 12.04 14.41 4.30
CA ILE A 321 11.30 13.25 3.78
C ILE A 321 9.89 13.23 4.36
N ALA A 322 9.77 13.46 5.67
CA ALA A 322 8.48 13.56 6.35
C ALA A 322 8.44 14.82 7.21
N VAL A 323 7.30 15.52 7.12
CA VAL A 323 7.05 16.79 7.79
C VAL A 323 5.87 16.69 8.75
N TRP A 324 6.12 17.05 10.00
CA TRP A 324 5.12 17.03 11.09
C TRP A 324 5.54 17.94 12.26
N ASP A 325 4.57 18.37 13.06
CA ASP A 325 4.73 19.48 14.02
C ASP A 325 5.30 19.03 15.37
N ILE A 326 6.55 18.55 15.39
CA ILE A 326 7.27 18.21 16.62
C ILE A 326 7.76 19.48 17.37
N PRO A 327 7.69 19.55 18.71
CA PRO A 327 7.04 18.63 19.67
C PRO A 327 5.58 18.98 19.97
N ARG A 328 4.98 19.91 19.21
CA ARG A 328 3.68 20.51 19.54
C ARG A 328 2.51 19.54 19.38
N CYS A 329 2.57 18.68 18.37
CA CYS A 329 1.54 17.70 18.04
C CYS A 329 2.19 16.31 17.83
N SER A 330 1.39 15.24 17.95
CA SER A 330 1.87 13.88 17.68
C SER A 330 2.23 13.65 16.20
N GLY A 331 1.54 14.37 15.29
CA GLY A 331 1.84 14.50 13.86
C GLY A 331 1.74 15.97 13.46
N LEU A 332 1.07 16.28 12.36
CA LEU A 332 0.68 17.65 12.00
C LEU A 332 -0.46 18.16 12.91
N CYS A 333 -0.37 19.41 13.33
CA CYS A 333 -1.48 20.11 13.95
C CYS A 333 -2.53 20.46 12.89
N ASN A 334 -3.80 20.10 13.11
CA ASN A 334 -4.88 20.24 12.12
C ASN A 334 -4.53 19.61 10.75
N PRO A 335 -4.25 18.29 10.73
CA PRO A 335 -3.62 17.60 9.60
C PRO A 335 -4.40 17.78 8.29
N GLU A 336 -5.73 17.78 8.34
CA GLU A 336 -6.59 17.92 7.17
C GLU A 336 -6.35 19.22 6.39
N LYS A 337 -6.09 20.32 7.12
CA LYS A 337 -5.79 21.63 6.53
C LYS A 337 -4.31 21.75 6.20
N LYS A 338 -3.46 21.35 7.15
CA LYS A 338 -2.01 21.57 7.08
C LYS A 338 -1.37 20.81 5.92
N MET A 339 -1.82 19.59 5.61
CA MET A 339 -1.35 18.86 4.42
C MET A 339 -1.57 19.65 3.13
N LEU A 340 -2.75 20.24 2.95
CA LEU A 340 -3.09 21.03 1.77
C LEU A 340 -2.25 22.31 1.70
N GLU A 341 -1.99 22.96 2.83
CA GLU A 341 -1.11 24.14 2.91
C GLU A 341 0.34 23.80 2.55
N LEU A 342 0.86 22.66 3.03
CA LEU A 342 2.20 22.20 2.69
C LEU A 342 2.30 21.83 1.21
N HIS A 343 1.32 21.11 0.67
CA HIS A 343 1.34 20.67 -0.73
C HIS A 343 1.36 21.82 -1.75
N LYS A 344 0.85 23.00 -1.38
CA LYS A 344 0.89 24.21 -2.22
C LYS A 344 2.28 24.86 -2.29
N LYS A 345 3.21 24.47 -1.42
CA LYS A 345 4.56 25.03 -1.41
C LYS A 345 5.44 24.20 -2.34
N ASP A 346 6.06 24.85 -3.32
CA ASP A 346 6.93 24.17 -4.30
C ASP A 346 8.06 23.39 -3.62
N ILE A 347 8.66 23.92 -2.55
CA ILE A 347 9.68 23.20 -1.77
C ILE A 347 9.21 21.85 -1.21
N CYS A 348 7.90 21.67 -0.99
CA CYS A 348 7.32 20.43 -0.51
C CYS A 348 6.93 19.48 -1.64
N SER A 349 6.24 20.00 -2.67
CA SER A 349 5.60 19.19 -3.72
C SER A 349 6.44 19.02 -4.99
N ALA A 350 7.41 19.88 -5.22
CA ALA A 350 8.22 19.83 -6.42
C ALA A 350 9.32 18.75 -6.31
N GLY A 351 9.44 17.95 -7.36
CA GLY A 351 10.46 16.93 -7.49
C GLY A 351 11.87 17.53 -7.61
N PRO A 352 12.94 16.76 -7.40
CA PRO A 352 14.32 17.23 -7.49
C PRO A 352 14.71 17.86 -8.83
N THR A 353 13.92 17.67 -9.89
CA THR A 353 14.14 18.21 -11.24
C THR A 353 13.41 19.52 -11.54
N SER A 354 12.73 20.12 -10.55
CA SER A 354 12.18 21.47 -10.69
C SER A 354 13.26 22.53 -10.39
N THR A 355 14.33 22.54 -11.18
CA THR A 355 15.09 23.77 -11.32
C THR A 355 14.16 24.76 -12.01
N SER A 356 13.72 25.77 -11.26
CA SER A 356 13.05 26.93 -11.82
C SER A 356 13.99 27.56 -12.84
N ASP A 357 13.67 27.38 -14.13
CA ASP A 357 14.09 28.30 -15.18
C ASP A 357 13.46 29.66 -14.84
N SER A 358 14.20 30.48 -14.12
CA SER A 358 13.93 31.90 -13.96
C SER A 358 15.25 32.59 -13.66
N ASP A 359 15.88 33.06 -14.74
CA ASP A 359 16.95 34.05 -14.79
C ASP A 359 16.58 35.36 -14.05
#